data_AF-A0A6A4WPF2-F1
#
_entry.id   AF-A0A6A4WPF2-F1
#
_cell.length_a   1.000
_cell.length_b   1.000
_cell.length_c   1.000
_cell.angle_alpha   90.00
_cell.angle_beta   90.00
_cell.angle_gamma   90.00
#
_symmetry.space_group_name_H-M   'P 1'
#
loop_
_entity.id
_entity.type
_entity.pdbx_description
1 polymer ?
#
loop_
_entity_poly.entity_id
_entity_poly.type
_entity_poly.pdbx_seq_one_letter_code
_entity_poly.pdbx_strand_id
1 'polypeptide(L)'
;MAYSVPTGEAPATPPVLDIAVLCDERGRLRWVPELVLGVDLRSLEDPEFRAILARRVRRLQIQVHPDRHSGDGTLSRVVNICATVLRDHGPEYVRWVTRQNGRTAMEVVRAALLLPPPFQDLPSEDRARLAGLVEHLGAQLRSSEATASEERRRAKRAEEQAAAARRAAADAEAARCAQESRARAETERLLERIASLEARVDSQEAALCRQITSAEAAISSAETQAEEARAQILGFEAQIARLTAEVAARPTPQPLLLRRCLEVAAGVRSVNHDVRRTARKLLNKLSL
;
A
#
# COMPACT_ATOMS: atom_id res chain seq x y z
N MET A 1 -69.05 -3.71 39.42
CA MET A 1 -68.12 -2.60 39.10
C MET A 1 -66.74 -3.03 39.54
N ALA A 2 -65.89 -3.43 38.60
CA ALA A 2 -64.52 -3.82 38.88
C ALA A 2 -63.67 -2.56 38.95
N TYR A 3 -63.06 -2.30 40.10
CA TYR A 3 -62.07 -1.25 40.27
C TYR A 3 -60.76 -1.71 39.63
N SER A 4 -60.43 -1.15 38.48
CA SER A 4 -59.13 -1.33 37.84
C SER A 4 -58.07 -0.59 38.66
N VAL A 5 -57.12 -1.34 39.24
CA VAL A 5 -55.88 -0.79 39.78
C VAL A 5 -55.02 -0.34 38.60
N PRO A 6 -54.46 0.89 38.57
CA PRO A 6 -53.57 1.29 37.49
C PRO A 6 -52.26 0.50 37.59
N THR A 7 -52.12 -0.53 36.76
CA THR A 7 -50.84 -1.15 36.41
C THR A 7 -50.00 -0.12 35.66
N GLY A 8 -49.09 0.55 36.36
CA GLY A 8 -48.25 1.57 35.73
C GLY A 8 -47.16 2.23 36.59
N GLU A 9 -47.00 1.88 37.86
CA GLU A 9 -45.80 2.30 38.59
C GLU A 9 -44.63 1.39 38.19
N ALA A 10 -43.69 1.94 37.42
CA ALA A 10 -42.37 1.35 37.26
C ALA A 10 -41.83 0.99 38.65
N PRO A 11 -41.20 -0.19 38.84
CA PRO A 11 -40.66 -0.56 40.14
C PRO A 11 -39.77 0.58 40.61
N ALA A 12 -40.09 1.16 41.77
CA ALA A 12 -39.32 2.25 42.36
C ALA A 12 -37.84 1.86 42.30
N THR A 13 -37.03 2.70 41.66
CA THR A 13 -35.60 2.46 41.50
C THR A 13 -35.04 2.14 42.89
N PRO A 14 -34.40 0.97 43.11
CA PRO A 14 -33.92 0.62 44.44
C PRO A 14 -32.99 1.74 44.92
N PRO A 15 -33.15 2.18 46.18
CA PRO A 15 -32.41 3.33 46.66
C PRO A 15 -30.92 3.01 46.59
N VAL A 16 -30.16 3.81 45.83
CA VAL A 16 -28.72 3.62 45.64
C VAL A 16 -28.02 4.00 46.94
N LEU A 17 -27.19 3.10 47.46
CA LEU A 17 -26.36 3.39 48.61
C LEU A 17 -25.35 4.49 48.27
N ASP A 18 -25.51 5.66 48.88
CA ASP A 18 -24.49 6.70 48.88
C ASP A 18 -23.53 6.49 50.05
N ILE A 19 -22.31 6.04 49.75
CA ILE A 19 -21.26 5.83 50.77
C ILE A 19 -20.76 7.15 51.36
N ALA A 20 -20.95 8.28 50.68
CA ALA A 20 -20.49 9.59 51.16
C ALA A 20 -21.09 9.96 52.51
N VAL A 21 -22.28 9.44 52.86
CA VAL A 21 -22.92 9.65 54.18
C VAL A 21 -22.11 9.07 55.34
N LEU A 22 -21.21 8.11 55.07
CA LEU A 22 -20.30 7.49 56.05
C LEU A 22 -18.91 8.13 56.07
N CYS A 23 -18.66 9.09 55.18
CA CYS A 23 -17.37 9.73 55.01
C CYS A 23 -17.26 11.04 55.78
N ASP A 24 -16.01 11.46 56.04
CA ASP A 24 -15.68 12.81 56.48
C ASP A 24 -15.76 13.82 55.31
N GLU A 25 -15.58 15.10 55.62
CA GLU A 25 -15.56 16.20 54.63
C GLU A 25 -14.48 16.04 53.55
N ARG A 26 -13.48 15.18 53.78
CA ARG A 26 -12.40 14.87 52.84
C ARG A 26 -12.72 13.62 52.00
N GLY A 27 -13.95 13.10 52.09
CA GLY A 27 -14.41 11.92 51.36
C GLY A 27 -13.83 10.60 51.87
N ARG A 28 -13.27 10.59 53.08
CA ARG A 28 -12.66 9.38 53.67
C ARG A 28 -13.65 8.71 54.59
N LEU A 29 -13.78 7.39 54.49
CA LEU A 29 -14.62 6.63 55.41
C LEU A 29 -14.24 6.94 56.86
N ARG A 30 -15.27 7.33 57.63
CA ARG A 30 -15.17 7.69 59.05
C ARG A 30 -16.01 6.77 59.93
N TRP A 31 -17.15 6.32 59.44
CA TRP A 31 -18.10 5.52 60.19
C TRP A 31 -18.25 4.13 59.59
N VAL A 32 -18.18 3.11 60.45
CA VAL A 32 -18.37 1.71 60.08
C VAL A 32 -19.66 1.23 60.77
N PRO A 33 -20.80 1.19 60.05
CA PRO A 33 -22.12 0.95 60.62
C PRO A 33 -22.24 -0.24 61.57
N GLU A 34 -21.65 -1.38 61.24
CA GLU A 34 -21.69 -2.61 62.05
C GLU A 34 -20.92 -2.47 63.37
N LEU A 35 -19.82 -1.71 63.37
CA LEU A 35 -19.04 -1.43 64.57
C LEU A 35 -19.71 -0.36 65.44
N VAL A 36 -20.22 0.72 64.82
CA VAL A 36 -20.97 1.77 65.50
C VAL A 36 -22.20 1.21 66.21
N LEU A 37 -22.91 0.29 65.57
CA LEU A 37 -24.16 -0.29 66.09
C LEU A 37 -23.95 -1.58 66.90
N GLY A 38 -22.75 -2.15 66.88
CA GLY A 38 -22.41 -3.41 67.56
C GLY A 38 -23.27 -4.57 67.07
N VAL A 39 -23.37 -4.73 65.74
CA VAL A 39 -24.11 -5.79 65.05
C VAL A 39 -23.17 -6.60 64.16
N ASP A 40 -23.53 -7.85 63.89
CA ASP A 40 -22.75 -8.72 62.99
C ASP A 40 -23.35 -8.65 61.58
N LEU A 41 -22.53 -8.36 60.56
CA LEU A 41 -23.01 -8.33 59.17
C LEU A 41 -23.38 -9.73 58.65
N ARG A 42 -22.89 -10.80 59.26
CA ARG A 42 -23.23 -12.18 58.86
C ARG A 42 -24.69 -12.53 59.15
N SER A 43 -25.30 -11.86 60.13
CA SER A 43 -26.70 -12.04 60.47
C SER A 43 -27.63 -11.12 59.68
N LEU A 44 -27.15 -10.35 58.69
CA LEU A 44 -27.99 -9.41 57.93
C LEU A 44 -29.23 -10.08 57.29
N GLU A 45 -29.09 -11.34 56.88
CA GLU A 45 -30.14 -12.15 56.26
C GLU A 45 -31.07 -12.83 57.30
N ASP A 46 -30.71 -12.79 58.59
CA ASP A 46 -31.50 -13.42 59.65
C ASP A 46 -32.82 -12.67 59.87
N PRO A 47 -33.96 -13.37 60.02
CA PRO A 47 -35.26 -12.74 60.28
C PRO A 47 -35.27 -11.84 61.54
N GLU A 48 -34.41 -12.15 62.52
CA GLU A 48 -34.31 -11.40 63.77
C GLU A 48 -33.40 -10.16 63.67
N PHE A 49 -32.62 -10.00 62.60
CA PHE A 49 -31.63 -8.94 62.46
C PHE A 49 -32.23 -7.56 62.65
N ARG A 50 -33.39 -7.30 62.04
CA ARG A 50 -34.09 -6.02 62.16
C ARG A 50 -34.49 -5.71 63.61
N ALA A 51 -34.91 -6.72 64.38
CA ALA A 51 -35.23 -6.56 65.79
C ALA A 51 -33.97 -6.37 66.66
N ILE A 52 -32.86 -7.02 66.32
CA ILE A 52 -31.56 -6.81 66.98
C ILE A 52 -31.05 -5.39 66.72
N LEU A 53 -31.09 -4.94 65.46
CA LEU A 53 -30.72 -3.61 65.01
C LEU A 53 -31.53 -2.54 65.75
N ALA A 54 -32.87 -2.65 65.77
CA ALA A 54 -33.73 -1.71 66.46
C ALA A 54 -33.43 -1.63 67.98
N ARG A 55 -33.17 -2.76 68.63
CA ARG A 55 -32.76 -2.81 70.05
C ARG A 55 -31.41 -2.16 70.30
N ARG A 56 -30.44 -2.32 69.38
CA ARG A 56 -29.12 -1.69 69.47
C ARG A 56 -29.19 -0.18 69.28
N VAL A 57 -29.90 0.27 68.24
CA VAL A 57 -30.14 1.70 67.97
C VAL A 57 -30.80 2.37 69.17
N ARG A 58 -31.87 1.79 69.73
CA ARG A 58 -32.55 2.35 70.89
C ARG A 58 -31.62 2.50 72.10
N ARG A 59 -30.79 1.50 72.39
CA ARG A 59 -29.81 1.58 73.50
C ARG A 59 -28.78 2.67 73.28
N LEU A 60 -28.23 2.78 72.08
CA LEU A 60 -27.23 3.80 71.74
C LEU A 60 -27.85 5.20 71.75
N GLN A 61 -29.04 5.39 71.16
CA GLN A 61 -29.76 6.66 71.19
C GLN A 61 -30.05 7.14 72.61
N ILE A 62 -30.39 6.23 73.54
CA ILE A 62 -30.55 6.57 74.96
C ILE A 62 -29.23 7.09 75.54
N GLN A 63 -28.08 6.53 75.15
CA GLN A 63 -26.77 6.97 75.65
C GLN A 63 -26.33 8.32 75.07
N VAL A 64 -26.55 8.56 73.77
CA VAL A 64 -26.05 9.74 73.05
C VAL A 64 -27.10 10.86 72.86
N HIS A 65 -28.29 10.74 73.44
CA HIS A 65 -29.40 11.68 73.24
C HIS A 65 -28.99 13.13 73.54
N PRO A 66 -29.25 14.10 72.65
CA PRO A 66 -28.80 15.49 72.82
C PRO A 66 -29.30 16.16 74.10
N ASP A 67 -30.48 15.78 74.59
CA ASP A 67 -31.06 16.32 75.83
C ASP A 67 -30.37 15.81 77.12
N ARG A 68 -29.42 14.86 77.01
CA ARG A 68 -28.64 14.39 78.16
C ARG A 68 -27.42 15.27 78.37
N HIS A 69 -27.00 15.37 79.64
CA HIS A 69 -25.83 16.19 80.02
C HIS A 69 -24.51 15.68 79.41
N SER A 70 -24.44 14.40 79.06
CA SER A 70 -23.33 13.76 78.33
C SER A 70 -23.69 13.41 76.88
N GLY A 71 -24.76 13.99 76.34
CA GLY A 71 -25.28 13.71 75.00
C GLY A 71 -24.44 14.38 73.91
N ASP A 72 -24.47 13.81 72.70
CA ASP A 72 -23.85 14.41 71.52
C ASP A 72 -24.78 14.26 70.31
N GLY A 73 -25.31 15.39 69.85
CA GLY A 73 -26.18 15.44 68.66
C GLY A 73 -25.50 14.92 67.39
N THR A 74 -24.17 15.00 67.31
CA THR A 74 -23.37 14.44 66.21
C THR A 74 -23.40 12.91 66.27
N LEU A 75 -23.12 12.31 67.43
CA LEU A 75 -23.15 10.86 67.58
C LEU A 75 -24.58 10.31 67.41
N SER A 76 -25.59 11.03 67.90
CA SER A 76 -27.00 10.69 67.68
C SER A 76 -27.35 10.65 66.18
N ARG A 77 -26.88 11.64 65.40
CA ARG A 77 -27.03 11.66 63.94
C ARG A 77 -26.30 10.48 63.28
N VAL A 78 -25.08 10.16 63.71
CA VAL A 78 -24.31 9.04 63.17
C VAL A 78 -24.99 7.70 63.42
N VAL A 79 -25.55 7.48 64.62
CA VAL A 79 -26.34 6.27 64.93
C VAL A 79 -27.52 6.14 63.98
N ASN A 80 -28.23 7.25 63.69
CA ASN A 80 -29.33 7.25 62.73
C ASN A 80 -28.88 6.95 61.30
N ILE A 81 -27.78 7.55 60.85
CA ILE A 81 -27.21 7.31 59.52
C ILE A 81 -26.83 5.83 59.37
N CYS A 82 -26.08 5.28 60.32
CA CYS A 82 -25.66 3.87 60.30
C CYS A 82 -26.87 2.92 60.32
N ALA A 83 -27.91 3.26 61.09
CA ALA A 83 -29.13 2.46 61.17
C ALA A 83 -29.91 2.46 59.85
N THR A 84 -30.00 3.61 59.18
CA THR A 84 -30.60 3.73 57.84
C THR A 84 -29.79 2.95 56.81
N VAL A 85 -28.46 3.06 56.80
CA VAL A 85 -27.60 2.30 55.88
C VAL A 85 -27.81 0.79 56.03
N LEU A 86 -27.76 0.23 57.24
CA LEU A 86 -27.92 -1.22 57.41
C LEU A 86 -29.35 -1.72 57.18
N ARG A 87 -30.37 -0.89 57.49
CA ARG A 87 -31.79 -1.26 57.36
C ARG A 87 -32.26 -1.20 55.91
N ASP A 88 -31.90 -0.14 55.19
CA ASP A 88 -32.46 0.17 53.88
C ASP A 88 -31.48 -0.23 52.74
N HIS A 89 -30.18 -0.33 53.04
CA HIS A 89 -29.12 -0.62 52.06
C HIS A 89 -28.11 -1.69 52.52
N GLY A 90 -28.49 -2.54 53.48
CA GLY A 90 -27.60 -3.54 54.08
C GLY A 90 -26.87 -4.42 53.05
N PRO A 91 -27.56 -5.02 52.06
CA PRO A 91 -26.92 -5.87 51.05
C PRO A 91 -25.93 -5.11 50.17
N GLU A 92 -26.25 -3.88 49.75
CA GLU A 92 -25.36 -3.00 48.99
C GLU A 92 -24.11 -2.64 49.80
N TYR A 93 -24.30 -2.36 51.09
CA TYR A 93 -23.24 -2.03 52.01
C TYR A 93 -22.28 -3.21 52.22
N VAL A 94 -22.82 -4.41 52.43
CA VAL A 94 -22.02 -5.65 52.54
C VAL A 94 -21.23 -5.87 51.25
N ARG A 95 -21.89 -5.81 50.08
CA ARG A 95 -21.19 -5.93 48.79
C ARG A 95 -20.10 -4.89 48.62
N TRP A 96 -20.28 -3.68 49.16
CA TRP A 96 -19.27 -2.63 49.13
C TRP A 96 -18.09 -2.94 50.04
N VAL A 97 -18.34 -3.31 51.30
CA VAL A 97 -17.28 -3.55 52.30
C VAL A 97 -16.47 -4.81 51.99
N THR A 98 -17.11 -5.82 51.39
CA THR A 98 -16.48 -7.08 50.99
C THR A 98 -15.89 -7.05 49.58
N ARG A 99 -15.82 -5.88 48.92
CA ARG A 99 -15.13 -5.79 47.62
C ARG A 99 -13.69 -6.28 47.81
N GLN A 100 -13.25 -7.19 46.95
CA GLN A 100 -11.89 -7.73 46.93
C GLN A 100 -10.89 -6.68 46.40
N ASN A 101 -10.84 -5.52 47.04
CA ASN A 101 -9.81 -4.52 46.78
C ASN A 101 -9.13 -4.19 48.13
N GLY A 102 -7.80 -4.10 48.12
CA GLY A 102 -7.04 -3.81 49.35
C GLY A 102 -7.37 -2.42 49.90
N ARG A 103 -7.80 -1.50 49.04
CA ARG A 103 -8.11 -0.12 49.40
C ARG A 103 -9.33 0.01 50.33
N THR A 104 -10.46 -0.60 50.00
CA THR A 104 -11.68 -0.56 50.82
C THR A 104 -11.44 -1.23 52.16
N ALA A 105 -10.73 -2.37 52.19
CA ALA A 105 -10.35 -3.02 53.44
C ALA A 105 -9.52 -2.08 54.34
N MET A 106 -8.51 -1.41 53.78
CA MET A 106 -7.69 -0.46 54.54
C MET A 106 -8.46 0.77 55.02
N GLU A 107 -9.41 1.27 54.22
CA GLU A 107 -10.28 2.39 54.62
C GLU A 107 -11.23 2.00 55.77
N VAL A 108 -11.76 0.77 55.76
CA VAL A 108 -12.60 0.22 56.84
C VAL A 108 -11.80 0.02 58.12
N VAL A 109 -10.61 -0.58 58.04
CA VAL A 109 -9.73 -0.76 59.22
C VAL A 109 -9.33 0.59 59.80
N ARG A 110 -8.97 1.57 58.96
CA ARG A 110 -8.67 2.93 59.42
C ARG A 110 -9.86 3.54 60.14
N ALA A 111 -11.05 3.48 59.54
CA ALA A 111 -12.26 4.04 60.13
C ALA A 111 -12.61 3.37 61.46
N ALA A 112 -12.49 2.04 61.53
CA ALA A 112 -12.69 1.25 62.75
C ALA A 112 -11.74 1.67 63.87
N LEU A 113 -10.47 1.94 63.56
CA LEU A 113 -9.49 2.42 64.53
C LEU A 113 -9.76 3.85 64.99
N LEU A 114 -10.39 4.69 64.18
CA LEU A 114 -10.64 6.09 64.50
C LEU A 114 -12.02 6.35 65.12
N LEU A 115 -12.77 5.30 65.48
CA LEU A 115 -14.07 5.44 66.13
C LEU A 115 -13.91 6.13 67.50
N PRO A 116 -14.71 7.16 67.80
CA PRO A 116 -14.70 7.80 69.11
C PRO A 116 -15.39 6.91 70.15
N PRO A 117 -15.09 7.10 71.46
CA PRO A 117 -15.93 6.58 72.52
C PRO A 117 -17.40 7.03 72.31
N PRO A 118 -18.40 6.18 72.62
CA PRO A 118 -18.31 4.87 73.27
C PRO A 118 -18.19 3.68 72.30
N PHE A 119 -17.93 3.91 71.01
CA PHE A 119 -17.98 2.84 70.00
C PHE A 119 -16.74 1.95 69.95
N GLN A 120 -15.71 2.28 70.73
CA GLN A 120 -14.45 1.55 70.74
C GLN A 120 -13.76 1.64 72.10
N ASP A 121 -13.35 0.49 72.63
CA ASP A 121 -12.73 0.35 73.96
C ASP A 121 -11.19 0.34 73.94
N LEU A 122 -10.57 0.72 72.81
CA LEU A 122 -9.12 0.69 72.64
C LEU A 122 -8.44 1.93 73.29
N PRO A 123 -7.31 1.77 74.01
CA PRO A 123 -6.52 2.90 74.50
C PRO A 123 -6.09 3.86 73.38
N SER A 124 -6.04 5.16 73.68
CA SER A 124 -5.79 6.21 72.68
C SER A 124 -4.43 6.12 72.00
N GLU A 125 -3.41 5.66 72.71
CA GLU A 125 -2.04 5.53 72.19
C GLU A 125 -1.92 4.40 71.17
N ASP A 126 -2.50 3.24 71.47
CA ASP A 126 -2.49 2.08 70.56
C ASP A 126 -3.35 2.33 69.33
N ARG A 127 -4.46 3.05 69.50
CA ARG A 127 -5.28 3.54 68.38
C ARG A 127 -4.45 4.41 67.43
N ALA A 128 -3.72 5.40 67.95
CA ALA A 128 -2.91 6.29 67.13
C ALA A 128 -1.80 5.52 66.40
N ARG A 129 -1.14 4.58 67.07
CA ARG A 129 -0.11 3.72 66.47
C ARG A 129 -0.66 2.84 65.34
N LEU A 130 -1.77 2.14 65.57
CA LEU A 130 -2.38 1.27 64.56
C LEU A 130 -2.92 2.09 63.38
N ALA A 131 -3.53 3.25 63.63
CA ALA A 131 -4.00 4.13 62.55
C ALA A 131 -2.84 4.60 61.67
N GLY A 132 -1.71 4.98 62.26
CA GLY A 132 -0.50 5.35 61.52
C GLY A 132 0.06 4.22 60.65
N LEU A 133 0.08 2.98 61.17
CA LEU A 133 0.49 1.80 60.39
C LEU A 133 -0.44 1.54 59.20
N VAL A 134 -1.76 1.65 59.40
CA VAL A 134 -2.75 1.48 58.34
C VAL A 134 -2.62 2.57 57.27
N GLU A 135 -2.36 3.82 57.66
CA GLU A 135 -2.09 4.89 56.70
C GLU A 135 -0.81 4.65 55.90
N HIS A 136 0.26 4.19 56.55
CA HIS A 136 1.53 3.85 55.90
C HIS A 136 1.37 2.71 54.89
N LEU A 137 0.77 1.59 55.31
CA LEU A 137 0.50 0.44 54.44
C LEU A 137 -0.44 0.83 53.29
N GLY A 138 -1.45 1.66 53.56
CA GLY A 138 -2.34 2.19 52.54
C GLY A 138 -1.61 3.07 51.51
N ALA A 139 -0.62 3.85 51.94
CA ALA A 139 0.22 4.63 51.04
C ALA A 139 1.14 3.75 50.17
N GLN A 140 1.73 2.70 50.77
CA GLN A 140 2.54 1.72 50.03
C GLN A 140 1.72 0.93 49.01
N LEU A 141 0.49 0.55 49.35
CA LEU A 141 -0.40 -0.13 48.41
C LEU A 141 -0.71 0.77 47.20
N ARG A 142 -1.04 2.05 47.43
CA ARG A 142 -1.31 3.00 46.34
C ARG A 142 -0.09 3.25 45.45
N SER A 143 1.11 3.34 46.03
CA SER A 143 2.33 3.53 45.24
C SER A 143 2.64 2.29 44.40
N SER A 144 2.47 1.09 44.95
CA SER A 144 2.66 -0.18 44.25
C SER A 144 1.63 -0.36 43.11
N GLU A 145 0.36 -0.02 43.34
CA GLU A 145 -0.66 -0.04 42.29
C GLU A 145 -0.34 0.95 41.17
N ALA A 146 0.16 2.14 41.51
CA ALA A 146 0.57 3.14 40.54
C ALA A 146 1.76 2.67 39.70
N THR A 147 2.77 2.06 40.31
CA THR A 147 3.93 1.51 39.58
C THR A 147 3.52 0.36 38.66
N ALA A 148 2.72 -0.58 39.17
CA ALA A 148 2.21 -1.70 38.37
C ALA A 148 1.32 -1.23 37.20
N SER A 149 0.49 -0.21 37.42
CA SER A 149 -0.31 0.41 36.35
C SER A 149 0.58 1.07 35.29
N GLU A 150 1.63 1.78 35.70
CA GLU A 150 2.55 2.44 34.77
C GLU A 150 3.37 1.42 33.97
N GLU A 151 3.84 0.33 34.60
CA GLU A 151 4.50 -0.79 33.92
C GLU A 151 3.59 -1.43 32.88
N ARG A 152 2.32 -1.70 33.21
CA ARG A 152 1.34 -2.22 32.24
C ARG A 152 1.15 -1.28 31.06
N ARG A 153 1.10 0.03 31.29
CA ARG A 153 1.00 1.04 30.22
C ARG A 153 2.25 1.07 29.35
N ARG A 154 3.45 0.97 29.95
CA ARG A 154 4.72 0.89 29.22
C ARG A 154 4.79 -0.37 28.37
N ALA A 155 4.42 -1.52 28.91
CA ALA A 155 4.36 -2.79 28.18
C ALA A 155 3.41 -2.70 26.98
N LYS A 156 2.21 -2.14 27.17
CA LYS A 156 1.25 -1.94 26.08
C LYS A 156 1.80 -1.03 24.98
N ARG A 157 2.44 0.09 25.34
CA ARG A 157 3.07 1.00 24.35
C ARG A 157 4.20 0.31 23.59
N ALA A 158 5.03 -0.49 24.28
CA ALA A 158 6.10 -1.23 23.65
C ALA A 158 5.56 -2.30 22.67
N GLU A 159 4.47 -2.97 23.02
CA GLU A 159 3.78 -3.93 22.15
C GLU A 159 3.20 -3.26 20.90
N GLU A 160 2.54 -2.12 21.06
CA GLU A 160 2.01 -1.30 19.96
C GLU A 160 3.13 -0.83 19.03
N GLN A 161 4.25 -0.36 19.58
CA GLN A 161 5.43 0.03 18.81
C GLN A 161 6.05 -1.15 18.05
N ALA A 162 6.18 -2.32 18.69
CA ALA A 162 6.68 -3.52 18.04
C ALA A 162 5.74 -4.03 16.94
N ALA A 163 4.42 -3.89 17.11
CA ALA A 163 3.44 -4.21 16.07
C ALA A 163 3.54 -3.23 14.89
N ALA A 164 3.69 -1.94 15.15
CA ALA A 164 3.90 -0.93 14.10
C ALA A 164 5.21 -1.17 13.32
N ALA A 165 6.31 -1.48 14.01
CA ALA A 165 7.59 -1.79 13.38
C ALA A 165 7.50 -3.04 12.48
N ARG A 166 6.80 -4.09 12.92
CA ARG A 166 6.58 -5.31 12.12
C ARG A 166 5.76 -5.03 10.85
N ARG A 167 4.74 -4.18 10.93
CA ARG A 167 3.96 -3.77 9.75
C ARG A 167 4.83 -2.98 8.76
N ALA A 168 5.57 -2.00 9.25
CA ALA A 168 6.47 -1.21 8.42
C ALA A 168 7.54 -2.08 7.72
N ALA A 169 8.07 -3.09 8.40
CA ALA A 169 8.99 -4.05 7.80
C ALA A 169 8.35 -4.88 6.69
N ALA A 170 7.13 -5.38 6.90
CA ALA A 170 6.38 -6.13 5.90
C ALA A 170 6.03 -5.27 4.67
N ASP A 171 5.63 -4.01 4.88
CA ASP A 171 5.34 -3.07 3.80
C ASP A 171 6.60 -2.75 2.98
N ALA A 172 7.75 -2.59 3.64
CA ALA A 172 9.03 -2.38 2.99
C ALA A 172 9.49 -3.60 2.17
N GLU A 173 9.27 -4.82 2.67
CA GLU A 173 9.55 -6.05 1.95
C GLU A 173 8.64 -6.22 0.72
N ALA A 174 7.34 -5.97 0.88
CA ALA A 174 6.39 -5.98 -0.24
C ALA A 174 6.76 -4.97 -1.34
N ALA A 175 7.19 -3.76 -0.95
CA ALA A 175 7.66 -2.75 -1.87
C ALA A 175 8.92 -3.20 -2.64
N ARG A 176 9.88 -3.85 -1.96
CA ARG A 176 11.07 -4.43 -2.59
C ARG A 176 10.71 -5.53 -3.59
N CYS A 177 9.85 -6.47 -3.20
CA CYS A 177 9.39 -7.52 -4.11
C CYS A 177 8.69 -6.95 -5.35
N ALA A 178 7.86 -5.91 -5.18
CA ALA A 178 7.20 -5.23 -6.29
C ALA A 178 8.19 -4.50 -7.21
N GLN A 179 9.26 -3.92 -6.65
CA GLN A 179 10.32 -3.30 -7.45
C GLN A 179 11.10 -4.35 -8.24
N GLU A 180 11.47 -5.46 -7.61
CA GLU A 180 12.14 -6.57 -8.28
C GLU A 180 11.28 -7.18 -9.40
N SER A 181 9.98 -7.37 -9.18
CA SER A 181 9.09 -7.89 -10.22
C SER A 181 8.98 -6.95 -11.42
N ARG A 182 8.94 -5.63 -11.18
CA ARG A 182 8.94 -4.62 -12.24
C ARG A 182 10.25 -4.63 -13.03
N ALA A 183 11.38 -4.70 -12.33
CA ALA A 183 12.69 -4.79 -12.97
C ALA A 183 12.81 -6.05 -13.83
N ARG A 184 12.34 -7.20 -13.33
CA ARG A 184 12.31 -8.46 -14.11
C ARG A 184 11.45 -8.34 -15.37
N ALA A 185 10.24 -7.80 -15.25
CA ALA A 185 9.37 -7.57 -16.41
C ALA A 185 9.98 -6.57 -17.43
N GLU A 186 10.70 -5.55 -16.97
CA GLU A 186 11.41 -4.63 -17.85
C GLU A 186 12.57 -5.33 -18.57
N THR A 187 13.36 -6.14 -17.86
CA THR A 187 14.43 -6.92 -18.49
C THR A 187 13.90 -7.90 -19.54
N GLU A 188 12.76 -8.55 -19.28
CA GLU A 188 12.12 -9.46 -20.24
C GLU A 188 11.68 -8.71 -21.50
N ARG A 189 11.01 -7.56 -21.36
CA ARG A 189 10.63 -6.70 -22.49
C ARG A 189 11.83 -6.22 -23.31
N LEU A 190 12.94 -5.88 -22.64
CA LEU A 190 14.16 -5.46 -23.33
C LEU A 190 14.78 -6.62 -24.12
N LEU A 191 14.80 -7.84 -23.55
CA LEU A 191 15.28 -9.03 -24.25
C LEU A 191 14.40 -9.36 -25.48
N GLU A 192 13.07 -9.29 -25.35
CA GLU A 192 12.15 -9.44 -26.48
C GLU A 192 12.39 -8.39 -27.57
N ARG A 193 12.66 -7.14 -27.16
CA ARG A 193 12.98 -6.06 -28.10
C ARG A 193 14.29 -6.29 -28.82
N ILE A 194 15.33 -6.77 -28.13
CA ILE A 194 16.62 -7.13 -28.72
C ILE A 194 16.41 -8.24 -29.76
N ALA A 195 15.74 -9.34 -29.39
CA ALA A 195 15.46 -10.44 -30.30
C ALA A 195 14.67 -10.00 -31.55
N SER A 196 13.70 -9.09 -31.38
CA SER A 196 12.96 -8.50 -32.51
C SER A 196 13.85 -7.64 -33.42
N LEU A 197 14.80 -6.90 -32.85
CA LEU A 197 15.74 -6.09 -33.63
C LEU A 197 16.76 -6.96 -34.37
N GLU A 198 17.29 -8.00 -33.72
CA GLU A 198 18.18 -8.98 -34.34
C GLU A 198 17.50 -9.64 -35.55
N ALA A 199 16.27 -10.15 -35.38
CA ALA A 199 15.52 -10.73 -36.49
C ALA A 199 15.26 -9.75 -37.65
N ARG A 200 15.11 -8.45 -37.36
CA ARG A 200 14.99 -7.41 -38.38
C ARG A 200 16.29 -7.19 -39.12
N VAL A 201 17.43 -7.12 -38.41
CA VAL A 201 18.75 -6.98 -39.01
C VAL A 201 19.03 -8.18 -39.92
N ASP A 202 18.83 -9.41 -39.44
CA ASP A 202 19.01 -10.63 -40.24
C ASP A 202 18.15 -10.62 -41.52
N SER A 203 16.90 -10.16 -41.41
CA SER A 203 16.00 -10.06 -42.57
C SER A 203 16.46 -9.02 -43.60
N GLN A 204 17.05 -7.90 -43.14
CA GLN A 204 17.60 -6.85 -43.99
C GLN A 204 18.89 -7.32 -44.67
N GLU A 205 19.78 -7.98 -43.92
CA GLU A 205 21.00 -8.57 -44.46
C GLU A 205 20.66 -9.61 -45.54
N ALA A 206 19.73 -10.53 -45.27
CA ALA A 206 19.29 -11.51 -46.25
C ALA A 206 18.66 -10.86 -47.51
N ALA A 207 17.94 -9.76 -47.36
CA ALA A 207 17.38 -9.01 -48.48
C ALA A 207 18.49 -8.34 -49.32
N LEU A 208 19.48 -7.73 -48.67
CA LEU A 208 20.64 -7.13 -49.32
C LEU A 208 21.48 -8.18 -50.05
N CYS A 209 21.74 -9.34 -49.44
CA CYS A 209 22.43 -10.45 -50.10
C CYS A 209 21.70 -10.89 -51.37
N ARG A 210 20.36 -11.04 -51.33
CA ARG A 210 19.56 -11.35 -52.52
C ARG A 210 19.68 -10.28 -53.60
N GLN A 211 19.68 -9.00 -53.22
CA GLN A 211 19.86 -7.89 -54.16
C GLN A 211 21.24 -7.93 -54.81
N ILE A 212 22.31 -8.15 -54.03
CA ILE A 212 23.68 -8.29 -54.54
C ILE A 212 23.75 -9.44 -55.53
N THR A 213 23.27 -10.64 -55.18
CA THR A 213 23.28 -11.79 -56.10
C THR A 213 22.50 -11.52 -57.38
N SER A 214 21.37 -10.80 -57.30
CA SER A 214 20.60 -10.41 -58.49
C SER A 214 21.35 -9.40 -59.36
N ALA A 215 22.07 -8.46 -58.74
CA ALA A 215 22.88 -7.47 -59.45
C ALA A 215 24.10 -8.13 -60.11
N GLU A 216 24.76 -9.05 -59.42
CA GLU A 216 25.85 -9.86 -59.97
C GLU A 216 25.38 -10.67 -61.19
N ALA A 217 24.22 -11.33 -61.11
CA ALA A 217 23.66 -12.05 -62.25
C ALA A 217 23.32 -11.12 -63.43
N ALA A 218 22.80 -9.91 -63.15
CA ALA A 218 22.53 -8.91 -64.18
C ALA A 218 23.81 -8.39 -64.83
N ILE A 219 24.89 -8.19 -64.04
CA ILE A 219 26.22 -7.81 -64.55
C ILE A 219 26.76 -8.89 -65.47
N SER A 220 26.79 -10.16 -65.03
CA SER A 220 27.28 -11.27 -65.87
C SER A 220 26.45 -11.44 -67.15
N SER A 221 25.13 -11.22 -67.09
CA SER A 221 24.28 -11.21 -68.30
C SER A 221 24.61 -10.04 -69.22
N ALA A 222 24.93 -8.86 -68.70
CA ALA A 222 25.32 -7.71 -69.51
C ALA A 222 26.71 -7.90 -70.15
N GLU A 223 27.65 -8.51 -69.41
CA GLU A 223 28.98 -8.85 -69.92
C GLU A 223 28.91 -9.85 -71.08
N THR A 224 28.12 -10.91 -70.95
CA THR A 224 27.90 -11.89 -72.03
C THR A 224 27.26 -11.25 -73.26
N GLN A 225 26.23 -10.40 -73.09
CA GLN A 225 25.65 -9.63 -74.20
C GLN A 225 26.67 -8.68 -74.86
N ALA A 226 27.56 -8.05 -74.08
CA ALA A 226 28.60 -7.19 -74.60
C ALA A 226 29.65 -7.99 -75.40
N GLU A 227 30.01 -9.19 -74.96
CA GLU A 227 30.88 -10.10 -75.72
C GLU A 227 30.24 -10.56 -77.03
N GLU A 228 28.95 -10.94 -77.01
CA GLU A 228 28.21 -11.27 -78.22
C GLU A 228 28.15 -10.10 -79.21
N ALA A 229 27.86 -8.89 -78.71
CA ALA A 229 27.87 -7.68 -79.53
C ALA A 229 29.25 -7.40 -80.14
N ARG A 230 30.33 -7.58 -79.38
CA ARG A 230 31.71 -7.46 -79.89
C ARG A 230 32.00 -8.50 -80.98
N ALA A 231 31.59 -9.75 -80.80
CA ALA A 231 31.75 -10.79 -81.80
C ALA A 231 30.96 -10.48 -83.09
N GLN A 232 29.74 -9.95 -82.97
CA GLN A 232 28.95 -9.48 -84.11
C GLN A 232 29.62 -8.33 -84.84
N ILE A 233 30.15 -7.33 -84.13
CA ILE A 233 30.91 -6.21 -84.72
C ILE A 233 32.10 -6.73 -85.51
N LEU A 234 32.92 -7.63 -84.94
CA LEU A 234 34.04 -8.25 -85.65
C LEU A 234 33.58 -9.01 -86.91
N GLY A 235 32.43 -9.70 -86.82
CA GLY A 235 31.80 -10.35 -87.98
C GLY A 235 31.40 -9.35 -89.08
N PHE A 236 30.78 -8.24 -88.71
CA PHE A 236 30.44 -7.15 -89.65
C PHE A 236 31.69 -6.51 -90.24
N GLU A 237 32.74 -6.26 -89.45
CA GLU A 237 34.02 -5.73 -89.93
C GLU A 237 34.66 -6.68 -90.95
N ALA A 238 34.67 -7.98 -90.69
CA ALA A 238 35.16 -8.98 -91.65
C ALA A 238 34.32 -9.02 -92.94
N GLN A 239 32.99 -8.90 -92.81
CA GLN A 239 32.08 -8.84 -93.96
C GLN A 239 32.30 -7.55 -94.79
N ILE A 240 32.47 -6.40 -94.12
CA ILE A 240 32.80 -5.12 -94.76
C ILE A 240 34.16 -5.24 -95.46
N ALA A 241 35.18 -5.80 -94.81
CA ALA A 241 36.50 -6.00 -95.41
C ALA A 241 36.41 -6.90 -96.67
N ARG A 242 35.62 -7.98 -96.61
CA ARG A 242 35.36 -8.85 -97.76
C ARG A 242 34.64 -8.12 -98.89
N LEU A 243 33.54 -7.42 -98.60
CA LEU A 243 32.80 -6.64 -99.60
C LEU A 243 33.67 -5.52 -100.21
N THR A 244 34.52 -4.90 -99.40
CA THR A 244 35.48 -3.88 -99.85
C THR A 244 36.52 -4.49 -100.79
N ALA A 245 37.04 -5.68 -100.47
CA ALA A 245 37.95 -6.42 -101.34
C ALA A 245 37.25 -6.88 -102.65
N GLU A 246 36.01 -7.34 -102.57
CA GLU A 246 35.20 -7.71 -103.75
C GLU A 246 34.91 -6.50 -104.66
N VAL A 247 34.64 -5.33 -104.09
CA VAL A 247 34.50 -4.06 -104.84
C VAL A 247 35.82 -3.64 -105.46
N ALA A 248 36.94 -3.75 -104.74
CA ALA A 248 38.28 -3.46 -105.26
C ALA A 248 38.73 -4.42 -106.37
N ALA A 249 38.26 -5.68 -106.34
CA ALA A 249 38.55 -6.70 -107.35
C ALA A 249 37.65 -6.60 -108.60
N ARG A 250 36.60 -5.77 -108.57
CA ARG A 250 35.86 -5.45 -109.80
C ARG A 250 36.76 -4.61 -110.71
N PRO A 251 36.87 -4.95 -112.01
CA PRO A 251 37.59 -4.10 -112.94
C PRO A 251 36.90 -2.73 -112.95
N THR A 252 37.68 -1.67 -112.69
CA THR A 252 37.28 -0.30 -112.99
C THR A 252 36.73 -0.26 -114.41
N PRO A 253 35.51 0.26 -114.66
CA PRO A 253 35.07 0.53 -116.02
C PRO A 253 35.76 1.81 -116.52
N GLN A 254 37.08 1.82 -116.55
CA GLN A 254 37.92 2.71 -117.34
C GLN A 254 38.57 1.82 -118.40
N PRO A 255 38.81 2.21 -119.66
CA PRO A 255 38.35 3.32 -120.50
C PRO A 255 37.53 2.83 -121.73
N LEU A 256 37.15 1.54 -121.77
CA LEU A 256 36.48 0.90 -122.91
C LEU A 256 35.04 1.38 -123.12
N LEU A 257 34.28 1.65 -122.05
CA LEU A 257 32.95 2.25 -122.17
C LEU A 257 33.02 3.70 -122.64
N LEU A 258 34.01 4.47 -122.15
CA LEU A 258 34.24 5.86 -122.61
C LEU A 258 34.62 5.89 -124.10
N ARG A 259 35.50 4.98 -124.54
CA ARG A 259 35.87 4.80 -125.95
C ARG A 259 34.68 4.41 -126.81
N ARG A 260 33.85 3.46 -126.37
CA ARG A 260 32.68 2.98 -127.13
C ARG A 260 31.59 4.05 -127.23
N CYS A 261 31.38 4.85 -126.18
CA CYS A 261 30.51 6.02 -126.23
C CYS A 261 31.03 7.11 -127.17
N LEU A 262 32.35 7.35 -127.19
CA LEU A 262 32.99 8.32 -128.10
C LEU A 262 32.98 7.83 -129.56
N GLU A 263 33.15 6.54 -129.83
CA GLU A 263 33.05 5.91 -131.16
C GLU A 263 31.62 6.02 -131.72
N VAL A 264 30.60 5.77 -130.89
CA VAL A 264 29.19 5.98 -131.25
C VAL A 264 28.91 7.46 -131.53
N ALA A 265 29.38 8.38 -130.68
CA ALA A 265 29.21 9.82 -130.89
C ALA A 265 29.94 10.35 -132.14
N ALA A 266 31.06 9.75 -132.55
CA ALA A 266 31.82 10.14 -133.73
C ALA A 266 31.25 9.60 -135.06
N GLY A 267 30.51 8.48 -135.01
CA GLY A 267 29.98 7.74 -136.18
C GLY A 267 28.51 8.04 -136.54
N VAL A 268 27.71 8.59 -135.63
CA VAL A 268 26.29 8.88 -135.88
C VAL A 268 26.11 10.22 -136.62
N ARG A 269 25.51 10.20 -137.82
CA ARG A 269 25.36 11.37 -138.71
C ARG A 269 24.39 12.44 -138.19
N SER A 270 23.54 12.11 -137.22
CA SER A 270 22.54 13.03 -136.62
C SER A 270 23.07 13.88 -135.46
N VAL A 271 24.33 13.72 -135.05
CA VAL A 271 24.95 14.49 -133.96
C VAL A 271 25.63 15.76 -134.49
N ASN A 272 25.55 16.87 -133.74
CA ASN A 272 26.13 18.17 -134.10
C ASN A 272 27.64 18.06 -134.44
N HIS A 273 28.09 18.81 -135.45
CA HIS A 273 29.45 18.71 -136.01
C HIS A 273 30.54 18.96 -134.95
N ASP A 274 30.33 19.91 -134.03
CA ASP A 274 31.31 20.25 -133.00
C ASP A 274 31.47 19.14 -131.94
N VAL A 275 30.40 18.41 -131.64
CA VAL A 275 30.44 17.22 -130.75
C VAL A 275 31.22 16.09 -131.42
N ARG A 276 31.01 15.86 -132.73
CA ARG A 276 31.78 14.87 -133.51
C ARG A 276 33.27 15.21 -133.58
N ARG A 277 33.62 16.47 -133.76
CA ARG A 277 35.02 16.94 -133.80
C ARG A 277 35.71 16.78 -132.44
N THR A 278 34.99 17.06 -131.35
CA THR A 278 35.51 16.94 -129.98
C THR A 278 35.65 15.48 -129.57
N ALA A 279 34.70 14.61 -129.92
CA ALA A 279 34.79 13.18 -129.70
C ALA A 279 35.99 12.54 -130.43
N ARG A 280 36.28 12.94 -131.68
CA ARG A 280 37.48 12.49 -132.42
C ARG A 280 38.79 12.97 -131.80
N LYS A 281 38.84 14.22 -131.32
CA LYS A 281 40.03 14.74 -130.60
C LYS A 281 40.31 13.95 -129.32
N LEU A 282 39.26 13.56 -128.58
CA LEU A 282 39.39 12.76 -127.36
C LEU A 282 39.77 11.30 -127.67
N LEU A 283 39.23 10.70 -128.73
CA LEU A 283 39.64 9.37 -129.22
C LEU A 283 41.14 9.33 -129.58
N ASN A 284 41.65 10.34 -130.28
CA ASN A 284 43.08 10.42 -130.61
C ASN A 284 43.99 10.59 -129.39
N LYS A 285 43.50 11.22 -128.31
CA LYS A 285 44.25 11.35 -127.04
C LYS A 285 44.22 10.09 -126.18
N LEU A 286 43.29 9.17 -126.44
CA LEU A 286 43.16 7.87 -125.76
C LEU A 286 43.91 6.73 -126.50
N SER A 287 44.67 7.05 -127.54
CA SER A 287 45.41 6.10 -128.40
C SER A 287 46.94 6.16 -128.21
N LEU A 288 47.39 6.85 -127.15
CA LEU A 288 48.73 6.88 -126.57
C LEU A 288 48.62 6.38 -125.13
#